data_AF-A0A1V5AGU9-F1
#
_entry.id   AF-A0A1V5AGU9-F1
#
_cell.length_a   1.000
_cell.length_b   1.000
_cell.length_c   1.000
_cell.angle_alpha   90.00
_cell.angle_beta   90.00
_cell.angle_gamma   90.00
#
_symmetry.space_group_name_H-M   'P 1'
#
loop_
_entity.id
_entity.type
_entity.pdbx_description
1 polymer ?
#
loop_
_entity_poly.entity_id
_entity_poly.type
_entity_poly.pdbx_seq_one_letter_code
_entity_poly.pdbx_strand_id
1 'polypeptide(L)' 'MPDLEAAATMARLLEQELPGMLADHAEIVGLLKGLVYGAAAEEDPDAFSFSVALKDHALFEEAVLYPAARLVGRSLKK' A
#
# COMPACT_ATOMS: atom_id res chain seq x y z
N MET A 1 -12.30 2.50 23.71
CA MET A 1 -11.11 2.10 22.92
C MET A 1 -11.62 1.38 21.68
N PRO A 2 -11.03 1.58 20.50
CA PRO A 2 -11.25 0.63 19.41
C PRO A 2 -11.07 -0.77 19.99
N ASP A 3 -11.97 -1.68 19.67
CA ASP A 3 -11.98 -3.01 20.24
C ASP A 3 -10.64 -3.69 19.95
N LEU A 4 -9.82 -3.90 21.00
CA LEU A 4 -8.47 -4.45 20.89
C LEU A 4 -8.50 -5.83 20.23
N GLU A 5 -9.59 -6.58 20.44
CA GLU A 5 -9.82 -7.88 19.82
C GLU A 5 -10.08 -7.75 18.31
N ALA A 6 -10.87 -6.74 17.91
CA ALA A 6 -11.08 -6.42 16.50
C ALA A 6 -9.76 -5.97 15.83
N ALA A 7 -8.95 -5.14 16.49
CA ALA A 7 -7.66 -4.70 15.98
C ALA A 7 -6.66 -5.88 15.83
N ALA A 8 -6.63 -6.78 16.81
CA ALA A 8 -5.80 -8.00 16.74
C ALA A 8 -6.27 -8.94 15.63
N THR A 9 -7.59 -9.08 15.45
CA THR A 9 -8.18 -9.87 14.37
C THR A 9 -7.78 -9.31 13.00
N MET A 10 -7.91 -8.00 12.81
CA MET A 10 -7.53 -7.36 11.55
C MET A 10 -6.05 -7.49 11.25
N ALA A 11 -5.18 -7.34 12.25
CA ALA A 11 -3.75 -7.47 12.03
C ALA A 11 -3.33 -8.91 11.69
N ARG A 12 -4.07 -9.91 12.18
CA ARG A 12 -3.87 -11.31 11.79
C ARG A 12 -4.33 -11.57 10.36
N LEU A 13 -5.48 -11.04 9.95
CA LEU A 13 -5.95 -11.12 8.57
C LEU A 13 -4.93 -10.47 7.62
N LEU A 14 -4.46 -9.26 7.95
CA LEU A 14 -3.40 -8.60 7.20
C LEU A 14 -2.16 -9.49 7.09
N GLU A 15 -1.69 -10.10 8.18
CA GLU A 15 -0.48 -10.95 8.12
C GLU A 15 -0.66 -12.22 7.26
N GLN A 16 -1.89 -12.72 7.12
CA GLN A 16 -2.23 -13.85 6.25
C GLN A 16 -2.33 -13.44 4.78
N GLU A 17 -2.93 -12.28 4.50
CA GLU A 17 -3.20 -11.78 3.15
C GLU A 17 -2.01 -11.04 2.55
N LEU A 18 -1.13 -10.47 3.37
CA LEU A 18 -0.05 -9.57 2.93
C LEU A 18 0.84 -10.16 1.82
N PRO A 19 1.27 -11.44 1.85
CA PRO A 19 2.07 -11.98 0.75
C PRO A 19 1.35 -11.92 -0.61
N GLY A 20 0.03 -12.18 -0.62
CA GLY A 20 -0.79 -12.06 -1.82
C GLY A 20 -1.00 -10.60 -2.21
N MET A 21 -1.34 -9.75 -1.24
CA MET A 21 -1.48 -8.31 -1.47
C MET A 21 -0.21 -7.70 -2.07
N LEU A 22 0.98 -8.04 -1.57
CA LEU A 22 2.25 -7.55 -2.12
C LEU A 22 2.50 -8.02 -3.56
N ALA A 23 2.06 -9.24 -3.92
CA ALA A 23 2.17 -9.73 -5.28
C ALA A 23 1.26 -8.93 -6.22
N ASP A 24 0.00 -8.73 -5.84
CA ASP A 24 -0.96 -7.92 -6.60
C ASP A 24 -0.48 -6.47 -6.70
N HIS A 25 0.07 -5.94 -5.62
CA HIS A 25 0.51 -4.56 -5.54
C HIS A 25 1.78 -4.30 -6.36
N ALA A 26 2.65 -5.30 -6.53
CA ALA A 26 3.78 -5.20 -7.44
C ALA A 26 3.33 -4.98 -8.89
N GLU A 27 2.23 -5.61 -9.32
CA GLU A 27 1.62 -5.38 -10.64
C GLU A 27 1.06 -3.95 -10.73
N ILE A 28 0.33 -3.49 -9.70
CA ILE A 28 -0.22 -2.12 -9.63
C ILE A 28 0.90 -1.09 -9.73
N VAL A 29 1.98 -1.22 -8.94
CA VAL A 29 3.12 -0.30 -8.98
C VAL A 29 3.78 -0.30 -10.36
N GLY A 30 3.83 -1.45 -11.05
CA GLY A 30 4.27 -1.54 -12.44
C GLY A 30 3.42 -0.70 -13.39
N LEU A 31 2.09 -0.86 -13.31
CA LEU A 31 1.13 -0.10 -14.12
C LEU A 31 1.20 1.40 -13.83
N LEU A 32 1.33 1.80 -12.57
CA LEU A 32 1.44 3.20 -12.16
C LEU A 32 2.73 3.86 -12.68
N LYS A 33 3.85 3.13 -12.75
CA LYS A 33 5.06 3.62 -13.42
C LYS A 33 4.79 3.87 -14.91
N GLY A 34 4.09 2.94 -15.58
CA GLY A 34 3.65 3.12 -16.96
C GLY A 34 2.78 4.36 -17.15
N LEU A 35 1.84 4.60 -16.22
CA LEU A 35 0.98 5.78 -16.23
C LEU A 35 1.77 7.08 -16.08
N VAL A 36 2.77 7.12 -15.19
CA VAL A 36 3.67 8.27 -15.04
C VAL A 36 4.41 8.56 -16.36
N TYR A 37 4.93 7.53 -17.02
CA TYR A 37 5.62 7.70 -18.30
C TYR A 37 4.67 8.19 -19.41
N GLY A 38 3.46 7.63 -19.48
CA GLY A 38 2.45 8.05 -20.44
C GLY A 38 2.02 9.50 -20.23
N ALA A 39 1.70 9.88 -18.99
CA ALA A 39 1.31 11.25 -18.66
C ALA A 39 2.43 12.27 -18.94
N ALA A 40 3.70 11.89 -18.72
CA ALA A 40 4.84 12.72 -19.09
C ALA A 40 4.98 12.90 -20.60
N ALA A 41 4.71 11.84 -21.39
CA ALA A 41 4.81 11.87 -22.85
C ALA A 41 3.69 12.71 -23.51
N GLU A 42 2.51 12.76 -22.89
CA GLU A 42 1.38 13.58 -23.33
C GLU A 42 1.49 15.06 -22.91
N GLU A 43 2.58 15.43 -22.20
CA GLU A 43 2.81 16.78 -21.67
C GLU A 43 1.65 17.30 -20.79
N ASP A 44 0.92 16.40 -20.13
CA ASP A 44 -0.18 16.72 -19.22
C ASP A 44 0.33 16.81 -17.76
N PRO A 45 0.52 18.02 -17.20
CA PRO A 45 1.08 18.19 -15.86
C PRO A 45 0.16 17.71 -14.75
N ASP A 46 -1.16 17.72 -14.95
CA ASP A 46 -2.14 17.29 -13.95
C ASP A 46 -2.16 15.76 -13.88
N ALA A 47 -2.22 15.10 -15.04
CA ALA A 47 -2.13 13.65 -15.12
C ALA A 47 -0.77 13.14 -14.59
N PHE A 48 0.32 13.86 -14.88
CA PHE A 48 1.65 13.51 -14.37
C PHE A 48 1.69 13.62 -12.85
N SER A 49 1.26 14.75 -12.29
CA SER A 49 1.27 14.96 -10.83
C SER A 49 0.39 13.94 -10.10
N PHE A 50 -0.78 13.64 -10.66
CA PHE A 50 -1.69 12.64 -10.09
C PHE A 50 -1.09 11.22 -10.13
N SER A 51 -0.53 10.81 -11.27
CA SER A 51 0.07 9.48 -11.41
C SER A 51 1.30 9.28 -10.50
N VAL A 52 2.12 10.32 -10.31
CA VAL A 52 3.22 10.31 -9.34
C VAL A 52 2.68 10.14 -7.92
N ALA A 53 1.68 10.92 -7.53
CA ALA A 53 1.07 10.82 -6.20
C ALA A 53 0.48 9.42 -5.93
N LEU A 54 -0.18 8.83 -6.93
CA LEU A 54 -0.77 7.49 -6.81
C LEU A 54 0.30 6.40 -6.67
N LYS A 55 1.40 6.49 -7.43
CA LYS A 55 2.57 5.61 -7.28
C LYS A 55 3.20 5.75 -5.90
N ASP A 56 3.35 6.99 -5.41
CA ASP A 56 3.98 7.25 -4.12
C ASP A 56 3.11 6.77 -2.94
N HIS A 57 1.79 6.89 -3.06
CA HIS A 57 0.84 6.31 -2.11
C HIS A 57 1.04 4.80 -1.99
N ALA A 58 1.04 4.08 -3.12
CA ALA A 58 1.30 2.64 -3.15
C ALA A 58 2.62 2.29 -2.45
N LEU A 59 3.73 2.94 -2.82
CA LEU A 59 5.03 2.66 -2.21
C LEU A 59 5.07 2.97 -0.71
N PHE A 60 4.33 3.98 -0.25
CA PHE A 60 4.22 4.30 1.17
C PHE A 60 3.51 3.19 1.95
N GLU A 61 2.48 2.56 1.38
CA GLU A 61 1.79 1.45 2.03
C GLU A 61 2.74 0.29 2.29
N GLU A 62 3.53 -0.10 1.28
CA GLU A 62 4.51 -1.19 1.38
C GLU A 62 5.65 -0.88 2.36
N ALA A 63 6.20 0.33 2.30
CA ALA A 63 7.39 0.70 3.07
C ALA A 63 7.09 1.06 4.52
N VAL A 64 5.88 1.57 4.81
CA VAL A 64 5.54 2.15 6.11
C VAL A 64 4.30 1.52 6.71
N LEU A 65 3.16 1.57 6.00
CA LEU A 65 1.87 1.24 6.59
C LEU A 65 1.75 -0.25 6.95
N TYR A 66 2.04 -1.16 6.00
CA TYR A 66 1.94 -2.60 6.24
C TYR A 66 2.94 -3.08 7.29
N PRO A 67 4.23 -2.66 7.28
CA PRO A 67 5.17 -2.99 8.36
C PRO A 67 4.72 -2.49 9.73
N ALA A 68 4.20 -1.26 9.82
CA ALA A 68 3.69 -0.70 11.08
C ALA A 68 2.48 -1.49 11.60
N ALA A 69 1.51 -1.79 10.73
CA ALA A 69 0.33 -2.58 11.09
C ALA A 69 0.71 -3.98 11.57
N ARG A 70 1.69 -4.64 10.93
CA ARG A 70 2.23 -5.92 11.40
C ARG A 70 2.91 -5.82 12.77
N LEU A 71 3.69 -4.76 13.00
CA LEU A 71 4.38 -4.57 14.29
C LEU A 71 3.36 -4.39 15.42
N VAL A 72 2.38 -3.52 15.23
CA VAL A 72 1.29 -3.30 16.20
C VAL A 72 0.52 -4.61 16.43
N GLY A 73 0.17 -5.32 15.35
CA GLY A 73 -0.52 -6.62 15.42
C GLY A 73 0.20 -7.65 16.27
N ARG A 74 1.53 -7.76 16.12
CA ARG A 74 2.35 -8.65 16.96
C ARG A 74 2.37 -8.23 18.42
N SER A 75 2.33 -6.94 18.73
CA SER A 75 2.27 -6.42 20.11
C SER A 75 0.91 -6.62 20.78
N LEU A 76 -0.16 -6.80 20.00
CA LEU A 76 -1.51 -7.10 20.50
C LEU A 76 -1.71 -8.59 20.82
N LYS A 77 -0.87 -9.49 20.29
CA LYS A 77 -0.84 -10.91 20.65
C LYS A 77 -0.29 -11.05 22.08
N LYS A 78 -1.15 -10.88 23.09
CA LYS A 78 -0.91 -11.37 24.46
C LYS A 78 -1.36 -12.82 24.56
#